data_AF-A0A6G1S0V7-F1
#
_entry.id   AF-A0A6G1S0V7-F1
#
_cell.length_a   1.000
_cell.length_b   1.000
_cell.length_c   1.000
_cell.angle_alpha   90.00
_cell.angle_beta   90.00
_cell.angle_gamma   90.00
#
_symmetry.space_group_name_H-M   'P 1'
#
loop_
_entity.id
_entity.type
_entity.pdbx_description
1 polymer ?
#
loop_
_entity_poly.entity_id
_entity_poly.type
_entity_poly.pdbx_seq_one_letter_code
_entity_poly.pdbx_strand_id
1 'polypeptide(L)'
;MSNLTIDPDVKPGEYVIKSLFAEFAVQAEKKIEVVMAEPLEKLLSRSLQRGEDLQFDQLISSMSSVAEHCLPSLLRTLFDWYRRQNGTEDESYEYRPRSSTKSKGDDQQRERDYLLERRDLAVDFIFCLVLIEVLKQIPVHPVPDPLVHEVLNLAFKHFKHKEGYSGTNTGNVHIIADLYAEVTGVLAQSKFQAVRKKFVTELKELRQKEQSPHVVQSIISLIMGMKFFRVKMYPVEDFEASFQFMQECAQYFLEVKDKDIKHALAGLFVEILIPVAAAVKNEVNVPCLKNFVEMLYQTTFELSSRKKHSLVF
;
A
#
# COMPACT_ATOMS: atom_id res chain seq x y z
N MET A 1 12.62 -17.17 33.20
CA MET A 1 13.87 -17.03 32.42
C MET A 1 13.97 -18.26 31.54
N SER A 2 13.64 -18.15 30.26
CA SER A 2 13.88 -19.21 29.29
C SER A 2 15.39 -19.32 29.07
N ASN A 3 15.95 -20.51 29.27
CA ASN A 3 17.36 -20.76 28.98
C ASN A 3 17.60 -20.60 27.48
N LEU A 4 18.43 -19.61 27.12
CA LEU A 4 18.91 -19.39 25.77
C LEU A 4 19.95 -20.48 25.46
N THR A 5 19.53 -21.57 24.82
CA THR A 5 20.45 -22.51 24.18
C THR A 5 21.02 -21.85 22.93
N ILE A 6 22.23 -21.32 23.03
CA ILE A 6 22.99 -20.78 21.90
C ILE A 6 23.72 -21.94 21.23
N ASP A 7 23.31 -22.27 20.01
CA ASP A 7 24.01 -23.23 19.16
C ASP A 7 25.33 -22.58 18.67
N PRO A 8 26.51 -23.11 19.05
CA PRO A 8 27.81 -22.54 18.70
C PRO A 8 28.11 -22.59 17.19
N ASP A 9 27.37 -23.39 16.42
CA ASP A 9 27.58 -23.53 14.97
C ASP A 9 26.80 -22.49 14.15
N VAL A 10 25.90 -21.72 14.77
CA VAL A 10 25.11 -20.68 14.09
C VAL A 10 25.91 -19.38 14.02
N LYS A 11 26.04 -18.81 12.81
CA LYS A 11 26.69 -17.51 12.63
C LYS A 11 25.95 -16.42 13.45
N PRO A 12 26.66 -15.50 14.13
CA PRO A 12 26.02 -14.48 14.97
C PRO A 12 24.93 -13.67 14.25
N GLY A 13 25.13 -13.29 13.00
CA GLY A 13 24.12 -12.57 12.21
C GLY A 13 22.87 -13.40 11.92
N GLU A 14 23.02 -14.70 11.68
CA GLU A 14 21.89 -15.62 11.48
C GLU A 14 21.11 -15.81 12.78
N TYR A 15 21.81 -15.93 13.91
CA TYR A 15 21.20 -16.02 15.24
C TYR A 15 20.36 -14.78 15.55
N VAL A 16 20.89 -13.57 15.28
CA VAL A 16 20.18 -12.30 15.49
C VAL A 16 18.89 -12.24 14.65
N ILE A 17 18.97 -12.54 13.35
CA ILE A 17 17.81 -12.51 12.46
C ILE A 17 16.74 -13.51 12.92
N LYS A 18 17.13 -14.75 13.21
CA LYS A 18 16.19 -15.80 13.66
C LYS A 18 15.51 -15.42 14.97
N SER A 19 16.27 -14.91 15.94
CA SER A 19 15.74 -14.52 17.26
C SER A 19 14.78 -13.33 17.13
N LEU A 20 15.16 -12.31 16.36
CA LEU A 20 14.34 -11.13 16.13
C LEU A 20 13.03 -11.50 15.40
N PHE A 21 13.13 -12.34 14.37
CA PHE A 21 11.95 -12.78 13.62
C PHE A 21 11.03 -13.69 14.44
N ALA A 22 11.59 -14.54 15.31
CA ALA A 22 10.80 -15.35 16.23
C ALA A 22 10.02 -14.48 17.21
N GLU A 23 10.65 -13.45 17.79
CA GLU A 23 9.95 -12.49 18.65
C GLU A 23 8.87 -11.73 17.87
N PHE A 24 9.16 -11.29 16.64
CA PHE A 24 8.18 -10.68 15.76
C PHE A 24 6.96 -11.58 15.54
N ALA A 25 7.17 -12.85 15.18
CA ALA A 25 6.07 -13.78 14.93
C ALA A 25 5.19 -13.99 16.17
N VAL A 26 5.80 -14.09 17.36
CA VAL A 26 5.05 -14.23 18.62
C VAL A 26 4.25 -12.98 18.94
N GLN A 27 4.83 -11.79 18.79
CA GLN A 27 4.13 -10.53 19.07
C GLN A 27 3.04 -10.25 18.03
N ALA A 28 3.28 -10.55 16.75
CA ALA A 28 2.30 -10.42 15.69
C ALA A 28 1.07 -11.31 15.97
N GLU A 29 1.28 -12.57 16.36
CA GLU A 29 0.18 -13.48 16.71
C GLU A 29 -0.65 -12.95 17.89
N LYS A 30 0.00 -12.49 18.96
CA LYS A 30 -0.69 -11.86 20.11
C LYS A 30 -1.52 -10.66 19.68
N LYS A 31 -1.00 -9.81 18.79
CA LYS A 31 -1.74 -8.65 18.29
C LYS A 31 -2.94 -9.06 17.42
N ILE A 32 -2.80 -10.11 16.61
CA ILE A 32 -3.90 -10.70 15.85
C ILE A 32 -4.97 -11.24 16.81
N GLU A 33 -4.60 -12.01 17.83
CA GLU A 33 -5.54 -12.52 18.84
C GLU A 33 -6.31 -11.39 19.54
N VAL A 34 -5.62 -10.29 19.89
CA VAL A 34 -6.26 -9.11 20.51
C VAL A 34 -7.32 -8.51 19.59
N VAL A 35 -7.00 -8.25 18.31
CA VAL A 35 -7.99 -7.64 17.40
C VAL A 35 -9.11 -8.58 17.00
N MET A 36 -8.88 -9.89 17.09
CA MET A 36 -9.91 -10.92 16.89
C MET A 36 -10.87 -11.04 18.07
N ALA A 37 -10.44 -10.66 19.28
CA ALA A 37 -11.30 -10.57 20.45
C ALA A 37 -12.11 -9.24 20.52
N GLU A 38 -11.79 -8.27 19.65
CA GLU A 38 -12.49 -6.98 19.59
C GLU A 38 -13.78 -7.04 18.76
N PRO A 39 -14.74 -6.12 19.00
CA PRO A 39 -15.93 -6.00 18.17
C PRO A 39 -15.59 -5.77 16.68
N LEU A 40 -16.35 -6.39 15.77
CA LEU A 40 -16.12 -6.31 14.33
C LEU A 40 -16.14 -4.87 13.81
N GLU A 41 -16.94 -3.99 14.42
CA GLU A 41 -17.06 -2.58 14.05
C GLU A 41 -15.82 -1.76 14.44
N LYS A 42 -14.99 -2.25 15.36
CA LYS A 42 -13.76 -1.56 15.76
C LYS A 42 -12.73 -1.70 14.64
N LEU A 43 -12.26 -0.56 14.13
CA LEU A 43 -11.23 -0.52 13.10
C LEU A 43 -9.89 -1.05 13.64
N LEU A 44 -9.19 -1.83 12.82
CA LEU A 44 -7.87 -2.41 13.14
C LEU A 44 -6.84 -1.33 13.49
N SER A 45 -6.92 -0.15 12.87
CA SER A 45 -6.03 0.98 13.14
C SER A 45 -6.10 1.49 14.59
N ARG A 46 -7.16 1.18 15.34
CA ARG A 46 -7.25 1.55 16.76
C ARG A 46 -6.40 0.67 17.69
N SER A 47 -5.81 -0.40 17.17
CA SER A 47 -5.04 -1.37 17.97
C SER A 47 -3.71 -1.77 17.32
N LEU A 48 -3.61 -1.66 15.98
CA LEU A 48 -2.43 -2.05 15.22
C LEU A 48 -1.61 -0.87 14.68
N GLN A 49 -2.15 0.35 14.64
CA GLN A 49 -1.45 1.49 14.06
C GLN A 49 -0.16 1.82 14.84
N ARG A 50 0.84 2.36 14.13
CA ARG A 50 2.06 2.92 14.74
C ARG A 50 1.70 3.86 15.89
N GLY A 51 2.37 3.72 17.03
CA GLY A 51 2.14 4.50 18.24
C GLY A 51 1.15 3.86 19.23
N GLU A 52 0.36 2.87 18.81
CA GLU A 52 -0.55 2.14 19.71
C GLU A 52 0.19 1.13 20.60
N ASP A 53 1.38 0.67 20.17
CA ASP A 53 2.22 -0.28 20.91
C ASP A 53 3.70 0.01 20.68
N LEU A 54 4.30 0.77 21.61
CA LEU A 54 5.69 1.21 21.52
C LEU A 54 6.69 0.04 21.53
N GLN A 55 6.36 -1.10 22.16
CA GLN A 55 7.25 -2.27 22.16
C GLN A 55 7.25 -2.93 20.79
N PHE A 56 6.07 -3.06 20.17
CA PHE A 56 5.98 -3.58 18.81
C PHE A 56 6.61 -2.62 17.79
N ASP A 57 6.43 -1.31 17.94
CA ASP A 57 7.10 -0.31 17.09
C ASP A 57 8.62 -0.41 17.20
N GLN A 58 9.16 -0.60 18.41
CA GLN A 58 10.60 -0.81 18.62
C GLN A 58 11.10 -2.11 17.96
N LEU A 59 10.28 -3.16 17.97
CA LEU A 59 10.57 -4.42 17.31
C LEU A 59 10.65 -4.24 15.78
N ILE A 60 9.69 -3.55 15.18
CA ILE A 60 9.70 -3.21 13.75
C ILE A 60 10.92 -2.33 13.41
N SER A 61 11.22 -1.33 14.24
CA SER A 61 12.41 -0.48 14.07
C SER A 61 13.70 -1.30 14.11
N SER A 62 13.80 -2.27 15.01
CA SER A 62 14.94 -3.19 15.09
C SER A 62 15.05 -4.07 13.84
N MET A 63 13.92 -4.54 13.29
CA MET A 63 13.91 -5.27 12.01
C MET A 63 14.40 -4.40 10.85
N SER A 64 14.04 -3.12 10.82
CA SER A 64 14.58 -2.17 9.84
C SER A 64 16.08 -2.00 9.97
N SER A 65 16.62 -1.80 11.18
CA SER A 65 18.08 -1.69 11.38
C SER A 65 18.83 -2.95 10.96
N VAL A 66 18.28 -4.14 11.23
CA VAL A 66 18.86 -5.41 10.75
C VAL A 66 18.78 -5.52 9.23
N ALA A 67 17.73 -5.00 8.61
CA ALA A 67 17.54 -5.03 7.16
C ALA A 67 18.66 -4.32 6.38
N GLU A 68 19.33 -3.32 6.97
CA GLU A 68 20.53 -2.68 6.39
C GLU A 68 21.63 -3.68 6.00
N HIS A 69 21.65 -4.86 6.63
CA HIS A 69 22.67 -5.87 6.43
C HIS A 69 22.16 -7.15 5.77
N CYS A 70 20.84 -7.37 5.71
CA CYS A 70 20.27 -8.62 5.22
C CYS A 70 18.86 -8.51 4.62
N LEU A 71 18.48 -7.37 4.05
CA LEU A 71 17.12 -7.09 3.56
C LEU A 71 16.52 -8.22 2.69
N PRO A 72 17.20 -8.79 1.66
CA PRO A 72 16.64 -9.88 0.86
C PRO A 72 16.30 -11.13 1.66
N SER A 73 17.11 -11.47 2.66
CA SER A 73 16.85 -12.63 3.54
C SER A 73 15.67 -12.35 4.45
N LEU A 74 15.64 -11.16 5.07
CA LEU A 74 14.54 -10.74 5.92
C LEU A 74 13.21 -10.69 5.16
N LEU A 75 13.20 -10.12 3.94
CA LEU A 75 12.01 -10.08 3.09
C LEU A 75 11.51 -11.47 2.74
N ARG A 76 12.39 -12.41 2.37
CA ARG A 76 11.98 -13.80 2.11
C ARG A 76 11.33 -14.44 3.32
N THR A 77 11.93 -14.29 4.50
CA THR A 77 11.37 -14.81 5.74
C THR A 77 10.03 -14.15 6.10
N LEU A 78 9.91 -12.84 5.87
CA LEU A 78 8.65 -12.11 6.08
C LEU A 78 7.55 -12.58 5.10
N PHE A 79 7.88 -12.79 3.83
CA PHE A 79 6.95 -13.37 2.85
C PHE A 79 6.55 -14.81 3.19
N ASP A 80 7.49 -15.63 3.67
CA ASP A 80 7.18 -16.99 4.13
C ASP A 80 6.23 -16.98 5.33
N TRP A 81 6.44 -16.08 6.28
CA TRP A 81 5.50 -15.87 7.39
C TRP A 81 4.12 -15.44 6.89
N TYR A 82 4.07 -14.44 6.01
CA TYR A 82 2.82 -13.95 5.43
C TYR A 82 2.04 -15.04 4.69
N ARG A 83 2.71 -15.84 3.85
CA ARG A 83 2.10 -17.00 3.18
C ARG A 83 1.56 -18.04 4.16
N ARG A 84 2.29 -18.33 5.24
CA ARG A 84 1.83 -19.28 6.28
C ARG A 84 0.59 -18.77 7.01
N GLN A 85 0.47 -17.46 7.20
CA GLN A 85 -0.69 -16.85 7.86
C GLN A 85 -1.96 -16.97 7.02
N ASN A 86 -1.85 -16.83 5.70
CA ASN A 86 -2.99 -16.85 4.77
C ASN A 86 -3.39 -18.26 4.29
N GLY A 87 -2.74 -19.31 4.80
CA GLY A 87 -2.87 -20.67 4.29
C GLY A 87 -2.15 -20.82 2.94
N THR A 88 -1.57 -21.99 2.69
CA THR A 88 -1.06 -22.36 1.35
C THR A 88 -2.15 -22.11 0.31
N GLU A 89 -1.79 -21.50 -0.82
CA GLU A 89 -2.60 -20.87 -1.87
C GLU A 89 -3.75 -21.72 -2.52
N ASP A 90 -4.17 -22.83 -1.92
CA ASP A 90 -5.11 -23.82 -2.46
C ASP A 90 -6.57 -23.65 -1.99
N GLU A 91 -6.87 -22.72 -1.07
CA GLU A 91 -8.25 -22.38 -0.69
C GLU A 91 -8.62 -21.00 -1.24
N SER A 92 -8.78 -20.90 -2.56
CA SER A 92 -9.49 -19.77 -3.16
C SER A 92 -10.97 -19.87 -2.75
N TYR A 93 -11.34 -19.14 -1.70
CA TYR A 93 -12.73 -18.90 -1.36
C TYR A 93 -13.36 -18.06 -2.49
N GLU A 94 -13.82 -18.71 -3.55
CA GLU A 94 -14.70 -18.11 -4.54
C GLU A 94 -15.99 -17.66 -3.82
N TYR A 95 -16.10 -16.36 -3.58
CA TYR A 95 -17.35 -15.73 -3.18
C TYR A 95 -18.39 -15.97 -4.28
N ARG A 96 -19.32 -16.92 -4.04
CA ARG A 96 -20.52 -17.10 -4.87
C ARG A 96 -21.65 -16.24 -4.29
N PRO A 97 -22.17 -15.24 -5.01
CA PRO A 97 -23.39 -14.57 -4.60
C PRO A 97 -24.55 -15.54 -4.75
N ARG A 98 -25.14 -15.99 -3.63
CA ARG A 98 -26.32 -16.86 -3.63
C ARG A 98 -27.60 -16.07 -3.39
N SER A 99 -28.60 -16.38 -4.20
CA SER A 99 -29.96 -15.88 -4.13
C SER A 99 -30.69 -16.35 -2.86
N SER A 100 -31.61 -15.51 -2.43
CA SER A 100 -32.28 -15.47 -1.13
C SER A 100 -32.98 -16.75 -0.68
N THR A 101 -32.60 -17.24 0.51
CA THR A 101 -33.54 -17.76 1.53
C THR A 101 -32.82 -17.70 2.88
N LYS A 102 -33.13 -16.68 3.71
CA LYS A 102 -32.51 -16.45 5.02
C LYS A 102 -32.84 -17.59 5.98
N SER A 103 -31.83 -18.37 6.37
CA SER A 103 -31.92 -19.37 7.44
C SER A 103 -30.93 -19.01 8.55
N LYS A 104 -31.18 -19.45 9.80
CA LYS A 104 -30.27 -19.18 10.95
C LYS A 104 -28.83 -19.67 10.75
N GLY A 105 -28.60 -20.64 9.85
CA GLY A 105 -27.25 -21.10 9.49
C GLY A 105 -26.50 -20.14 8.57
N ASP A 106 -27.21 -19.30 7.81
CA ASP A 106 -26.63 -18.32 6.88
C ASP A 106 -26.00 -17.14 7.64
N ASP A 107 -26.60 -16.73 8.77
CA ASP A 107 -26.08 -15.64 9.59
C ASP A 107 -24.81 -16.06 10.37
N GLN A 108 -24.76 -17.29 10.92
CA GLN A 108 -23.56 -17.80 11.61
C GLN A 108 -22.38 -18.01 10.64
N GLN A 109 -22.66 -18.49 9.42
CA GLN A 109 -21.62 -18.63 8.40
C GLN A 109 -21.07 -17.26 8.00
N ARG A 110 -21.95 -16.26 7.81
CA ARG A 110 -21.53 -14.90 7.45
C ARG A 110 -20.69 -14.23 8.54
N GLU A 111 -21.03 -14.42 9.81
CA GLU A 111 -20.22 -13.91 10.93
C GLU A 111 -18.82 -14.56 10.95
N ARG A 112 -18.74 -15.86 10.70
CA ARG A 112 -17.47 -16.58 10.54
C ARG A 112 -16.64 -16.02 9.38
N ASP A 113 -17.27 -15.78 8.23
CA ASP A 113 -16.59 -15.24 7.05
C ASP A 113 -16.02 -13.83 7.33
N TYR A 114 -16.76 -12.96 8.05
CA TYR A 114 -16.26 -11.66 8.47
C TYR A 114 -15.10 -11.74 9.46
N LEU A 115 -15.11 -12.73 10.36
CA LEU A 115 -14.00 -12.96 11.29
C LEU A 115 -12.74 -13.44 10.55
N LEU A 116 -12.88 -14.36 9.58
CA LEU A 116 -11.76 -14.81 8.74
C LEU A 116 -11.17 -13.64 7.94
N GLU A 117 -12.02 -12.85 7.28
CA GLU A 117 -11.57 -11.66 6.56
C GLU A 117 -10.88 -10.64 7.49
N ARG A 118 -11.41 -10.44 8.70
CA ARG A 118 -10.79 -9.54 9.70
C ARG A 118 -9.39 -10.02 10.08
N ARG A 119 -9.21 -11.33 10.27
CA ARG A 119 -7.90 -11.92 10.57
C ARG A 119 -6.92 -11.67 9.42
N ASP A 120 -7.33 -11.93 8.19
CA ASP A 120 -6.48 -11.72 7.01
C ASP A 120 -6.09 -10.24 6.87
N LEU A 121 -7.03 -9.32 7.10
CA LEU A 121 -6.75 -7.88 7.12
C LEU A 121 -5.80 -7.48 8.26
N ALA A 122 -5.85 -8.14 9.42
CA ALA A 122 -4.91 -7.90 10.51
C ALA A 122 -3.49 -8.36 10.16
N VAL A 123 -3.37 -9.51 9.48
CA VAL A 123 -2.10 -10.02 8.93
C VAL A 123 -1.54 -9.03 7.91
N ASP A 124 -2.35 -8.58 6.95
CA ASP A 124 -1.99 -7.56 5.97
C ASP A 124 -1.51 -6.27 6.63
N PHE A 125 -2.19 -5.82 7.69
CA PHE A 125 -1.86 -4.60 8.42
C PHE A 125 -0.43 -4.70 8.97
N ILE A 126 -0.16 -5.75 9.75
CA ILE A 126 1.15 -5.96 10.40
C ILE A 126 2.23 -6.14 9.33
N PHE A 127 1.94 -6.90 8.28
CA PHE A 127 2.85 -7.10 7.17
C PHE A 127 3.24 -5.79 6.48
N CYS A 128 2.27 -4.92 6.22
CA CYS A 128 2.53 -3.60 5.63
C CYS A 128 3.38 -2.72 6.55
N LEU A 129 3.12 -2.70 7.85
CA LEU A 129 3.91 -1.91 8.80
C LEU A 129 5.39 -2.29 8.75
N VAL A 130 5.70 -3.61 8.70
CA VAL A 130 7.07 -4.09 8.57
C VAL A 130 7.65 -3.73 7.21
N LEU A 131 6.92 -3.97 6.11
CA LEU A 131 7.37 -3.64 4.76
C LEU A 131 7.74 -2.16 4.62
N ILE A 132 6.90 -1.26 5.13
CA ILE A 132 7.13 0.19 5.05
C ILE A 132 8.46 0.58 5.72
N GLU A 133 8.82 -0.06 6.83
CA GLU A 133 10.08 0.22 7.51
C GLU A 133 11.28 -0.44 6.82
N VAL A 134 11.22 -1.73 6.51
CA VAL A 134 12.39 -2.46 5.98
C VAL A 134 12.72 -2.08 4.53
N LEU A 135 11.72 -1.72 3.70
CA LEU A 135 11.96 -1.31 2.31
C LEU A 135 12.71 0.02 2.18
N LYS A 136 12.76 0.83 3.24
CA LYS A 136 13.61 2.04 3.29
C LYS A 136 15.10 1.70 3.16
N GLN A 137 15.50 0.46 3.45
CA GLN A 137 16.90 0.02 3.39
C GLN A 137 17.36 -0.47 2.02
N ILE A 138 16.50 -0.47 0.98
CA ILE A 138 16.89 -0.85 -0.38
C ILE A 138 18.12 -0.07 -0.91
N PRO A 139 18.28 1.25 -0.67
CA PRO A 139 19.45 1.99 -1.16
C PRO A 139 20.78 1.47 -0.60
N VAL A 140 20.80 0.98 0.64
CA VAL A 140 22.01 0.47 1.30
C VAL A 140 22.17 -1.04 1.14
N HIS A 141 21.07 -1.76 0.92
CA HIS A 141 21.06 -3.20 0.72
C HIS A 141 20.09 -3.62 -0.40
N PRO A 142 20.52 -3.56 -1.68
CA PRO A 142 19.65 -3.78 -2.82
C PRO A 142 18.93 -5.13 -2.82
N VAL A 143 17.68 -5.11 -3.28
CA VAL A 143 16.80 -6.28 -3.37
C VAL A 143 16.71 -6.77 -4.82
N PRO A 144 16.78 -8.10 -5.06
CA PRO A 144 16.56 -8.70 -6.37
C PRO A 144 15.16 -8.40 -6.93
N ASP A 145 15.08 -8.20 -8.24
CA ASP A 145 13.84 -7.84 -8.92
C ASP A 145 12.65 -8.80 -8.67
N PRO A 146 12.83 -10.14 -8.54
CA PRO A 146 11.71 -11.02 -8.18
C PRO A 146 11.01 -10.64 -6.88
N LEU A 147 11.75 -10.25 -5.84
CA LEU A 147 11.17 -9.81 -4.56
C LEU A 147 10.50 -8.43 -4.69
N VAL A 148 11.05 -7.53 -5.50
CA VAL A 148 10.39 -6.24 -5.82
C VAL A 148 9.06 -6.48 -6.52
N HIS A 149 9.02 -7.40 -7.48
CA HIS A 149 7.79 -7.78 -8.18
C HIS A 149 6.78 -8.45 -7.27
N GLU A 150 7.22 -9.25 -6.29
CA GLU A 150 6.36 -9.86 -5.30
C GLU A 150 5.65 -8.81 -4.44
N VAL A 151 6.38 -7.80 -3.93
CA VAL A 151 5.80 -6.66 -3.20
C VAL A 151 4.80 -5.91 -4.07
N LEU A 152 5.16 -5.60 -5.33
CA LEU A 152 4.27 -4.88 -6.25
C LEU A 152 3.00 -5.69 -6.57
N ASN A 153 3.12 -6.98 -6.83
CA ASN A 153 1.97 -7.82 -7.15
C ASN A 153 1.00 -7.89 -5.96
N LEU A 154 1.52 -7.94 -4.74
CA LEU A 154 0.71 -7.90 -3.53
C LEU A 154 0.00 -6.55 -3.40
N ALA A 155 0.72 -5.43 -3.45
CA ALA A 155 0.11 -4.09 -3.34
C ALA A 155 -0.98 -3.86 -4.40
N PHE A 156 -0.70 -4.20 -5.66
CA PHE A 156 -1.66 -4.01 -6.75
C PHE A 156 -2.86 -4.96 -6.67
N LYS A 157 -2.74 -6.12 -6.01
CA LYS A 157 -3.90 -6.98 -5.69
C LYS A 157 -4.86 -6.24 -4.75
N HIS A 158 -4.37 -5.45 -3.81
CA HIS A 158 -5.19 -4.66 -2.88
C HIS A 158 -5.73 -3.36 -3.48
N PHE A 159 -5.19 -2.89 -4.61
CA PHE A 159 -5.76 -1.75 -5.36
C PHE A 159 -6.91 -2.15 -6.29
N LYS A 160 -7.08 -3.45 -6.57
CA LYS A 160 -8.20 -3.92 -7.38
C LYS A 160 -9.49 -3.74 -6.60
N HIS A 161 -10.39 -2.93 -7.15
CA HIS A 161 -11.75 -2.83 -6.65
C HIS A 161 -12.40 -4.22 -6.72
N LYS A 162 -13.02 -4.66 -5.62
CA LYS A 162 -13.82 -5.89 -5.60
C LYS A 162 -15.27 -5.53 -5.31
N GLU A 163 -16.17 -6.08 -6.11
CA GLU A 163 -17.60 -5.98 -5.86
C GLU A 163 -17.99 -6.79 -4.62
N GLY A 164 -18.90 -6.25 -3.80
CA GLY A 164 -19.41 -6.98 -2.64
C GLY A 164 -18.73 -6.67 -1.30
N TYR A 165 -17.83 -5.69 -1.21
CA TYR A 165 -17.36 -5.12 0.06
C TYR A 165 -18.46 -4.30 0.77
N SER A 166 -19.60 -4.92 1.04
CA SER A 166 -20.61 -4.40 1.96
C SER A 166 -20.58 -5.27 3.21
N GLY A 167 -19.83 -4.83 4.22
CA GLY A 167 -19.67 -5.57 5.48
C GLY A 167 -19.00 -4.73 6.55
N THR A 168 -18.89 -5.29 7.75
CA THR A 168 -18.24 -4.63 8.91
C THR A 168 -16.75 -4.32 8.67
N ASN A 169 -16.10 -5.03 7.74
CA ASN A 169 -14.68 -4.86 7.42
C ASN A 169 -14.38 -3.82 6.34
N THR A 170 -15.37 -3.22 5.67
CA THR A 170 -15.12 -2.29 4.55
C THR A 170 -14.15 -1.16 4.91
N GLY A 171 -14.27 -0.60 6.13
CA GLY A 171 -13.33 0.41 6.63
C GLY A 171 -11.89 -0.11 6.76
N ASN A 172 -11.71 -1.35 7.23
CA ASN A 172 -10.40 -1.98 7.35
C ASN A 172 -9.79 -2.25 5.97
N VAL A 173 -10.58 -2.68 4.99
CA VAL A 173 -10.12 -2.89 3.61
C VAL A 173 -9.51 -1.62 3.01
N HIS A 174 -10.16 -0.46 3.23
CA HIS A 174 -9.62 0.83 2.80
C HIS A 174 -8.32 1.20 3.52
N ILE A 175 -8.22 0.92 4.82
CA ILE A 175 -6.97 1.14 5.58
C ILE A 175 -5.85 0.25 5.04
N ILE A 176 -6.13 -1.01 4.72
CA ILE A 176 -5.12 -1.92 4.13
C ILE A 176 -4.69 -1.44 2.74
N ALA A 177 -5.63 -1.00 1.90
CA ALA A 177 -5.28 -0.40 0.61
C ALA A 177 -4.38 0.84 0.77
N ASP A 178 -4.65 1.67 1.78
CA ASP A 178 -3.82 2.83 2.12
C ASP A 178 -2.41 2.44 2.60
N LEU A 179 -2.30 1.41 3.43
CA LEU A 179 -1.01 0.88 3.87
C LEU A 179 -0.20 0.32 2.69
N TYR A 180 -0.83 -0.42 1.76
CA TYR A 180 -0.16 -0.88 0.53
C TYR A 180 0.20 0.28 -0.43
N ALA A 181 -0.56 1.37 -0.42
CA ALA A 181 -0.20 2.59 -1.13
C ALA A 181 1.06 3.22 -0.51
N GLU A 182 1.19 3.22 0.83
CA GLU A 182 2.40 3.66 1.54
C GLU A 182 3.60 2.75 1.22
N VAL A 183 3.42 1.42 1.24
CA VAL A 183 4.44 0.44 0.79
C VAL A 183 4.94 0.78 -0.61
N THR A 184 4.03 1.04 -1.54
CA THR A 184 4.36 1.38 -2.94
C THR A 184 5.09 2.72 -3.02
N GLY A 185 4.69 3.71 -2.21
CA GLY A 185 5.34 5.01 -2.11
C GLY A 185 6.79 4.92 -1.61
N VAL A 186 7.04 4.11 -0.57
CA VAL A 186 8.41 3.84 -0.08
C VAL A 186 9.23 3.10 -1.13
N LEU A 187 8.66 2.04 -1.73
CA LEU A 187 9.35 1.26 -2.76
C LEU A 187 9.72 2.13 -3.97
N ALA A 188 8.87 3.10 -4.35
CA ALA A 188 9.13 4.02 -5.44
C ALA A 188 10.38 4.89 -5.22
N GLN A 189 10.82 5.13 -3.98
CA GLN A 189 12.04 5.90 -3.70
C GLN A 189 13.31 5.24 -4.26
N SER A 190 13.32 3.91 -4.35
CA SER A 190 14.46 3.12 -4.86
C SER A 190 14.17 2.36 -6.15
N LYS A 191 12.91 2.05 -6.43
CA LYS A 191 12.48 1.21 -7.55
C LYS A 191 11.39 1.90 -8.39
N PHE A 192 11.52 3.22 -8.60
CA PHE A 192 10.56 4.07 -9.30
C PHE A 192 10.09 3.48 -10.64
N GLN A 193 11.02 3.07 -11.52
CA GLN A 193 10.66 2.57 -12.85
C GLN A 193 9.82 1.29 -12.79
N ALA A 194 10.04 0.42 -11.81
CA ALA A 194 9.23 -0.80 -11.63
C ALA A 194 7.80 -0.45 -11.19
N VAL A 195 7.66 0.46 -10.22
CA VAL A 195 6.37 0.97 -9.74
C VAL A 195 5.61 1.66 -10.89
N ARG A 196 6.25 2.61 -11.58
CA ARG A 196 5.67 3.34 -12.71
C ARG A 196 5.22 2.38 -13.80
N LYS A 197 6.06 1.43 -14.21
CA LYS A 197 5.71 0.45 -15.25
C LYS A 197 4.47 -0.34 -14.86
N LYS A 198 4.41 -0.86 -13.62
CA LYS A 198 3.27 -1.63 -13.12
C LYS A 198 1.98 -0.78 -13.11
N PHE A 199 2.05 0.44 -12.59
CA PHE A 199 0.91 1.38 -12.58
C PHE A 199 0.39 1.69 -13.99
N VAL A 200 1.29 2.10 -14.90
CA VAL A 200 0.91 2.47 -16.27
C VAL A 200 0.32 1.27 -17.01
N THR A 201 0.84 0.06 -16.81
CA THR A 201 0.27 -1.16 -17.39
C THR A 201 -1.14 -1.41 -16.90
N GLU A 202 -1.38 -1.44 -15.59
CA GLU A 202 -2.71 -1.72 -15.02
C GLU A 202 -3.72 -0.62 -15.40
N LEU A 203 -3.30 0.65 -15.44
CA LEU A 203 -4.15 1.76 -15.85
C LEU A 203 -4.54 1.65 -17.34
N LYS A 204 -3.59 1.29 -18.21
CA LYS A 204 -3.87 1.06 -19.64
C LYS A 204 -4.84 -0.09 -19.83
N GLU A 205 -4.68 -1.19 -19.10
CA GLU A 205 -5.59 -2.33 -19.14
C GLU A 205 -7.01 -1.93 -18.72
N LEU A 206 -7.18 -1.15 -17.64
CA LEU A 206 -8.49 -0.68 -17.21
C LEU A 206 -9.13 0.29 -18.21
N ARG A 207 -8.33 1.18 -18.83
CA ARG A 207 -8.81 2.13 -19.84
C ARG A 207 -9.29 1.46 -21.13
N GLN A 208 -8.81 0.25 -21.44
CA GLN A 208 -9.24 -0.51 -22.62
C GLN A 208 -10.55 -1.27 -22.40
N LYS A 209 -10.99 -1.42 -21.15
CA LYS A 209 -12.27 -2.08 -20.83
C LYS A 209 -13.46 -1.17 -21.16
N GLU A 210 -14.60 -1.80 -21.42
CA GLU A 210 -15.87 -1.10 -21.56
C GLU A 210 -16.20 -0.30 -20.30
N GLN A 211 -16.56 0.97 -20.48
CA GLN A 211 -16.77 1.88 -19.38
C GLN A 211 -18.03 1.48 -18.60
N SER A 212 -17.85 1.24 -17.31
CA SER A 212 -18.90 0.87 -16.36
C SER A 212 -18.56 1.47 -14.99
N PRO A 213 -19.54 1.61 -14.07
CA PRO A 213 -19.27 2.10 -12.72
C PRO A 213 -18.17 1.30 -12.00
N HIS A 214 -18.13 -0.01 -12.20
CA HIS A 214 -17.07 -0.88 -11.68
C HIS A 214 -15.67 -0.51 -12.21
N VAL A 215 -15.55 -0.27 -13.52
CA VAL A 215 -14.27 0.12 -14.13
C VAL A 215 -13.84 1.50 -13.65
N VAL A 216 -14.78 2.44 -13.51
CA VAL A 216 -14.50 3.77 -12.92
C VAL A 216 -13.94 3.63 -11.50
N GLN A 217 -14.58 2.84 -10.64
CA GLN A 217 -14.10 2.60 -9.27
C GLN A 217 -12.75 1.85 -9.23
N SER A 218 -12.51 0.93 -10.16
CA SER A 218 -11.22 0.26 -10.31
C SER A 218 -10.11 1.24 -10.67
N ILE A 219 -10.38 2.19 -11.58
CA ILE A 219 -9.43 3.23 -11.97
C ILE A 219 -9.15 4.17 -10.79
N ILE A 220 -10.20 4.61 -10.07
CA ILE A 220 -10.04 5.46 -8.87
C ILE A 220 -9.21 4.74 -7.81
N SER A 221 -9.51 3.47 -7.51
CA SER A 221 -8.77 2.68 -6.52
C SER A 221 -7.28 2.54 -6.90
N LEU A 222 -7.00 2.31 -8.19
CA LEU A 222 -5.64 2.27 -8.72
C LEU A 222 -4.90 3.62 -8.57
N ILE A 223 -5.56 4.74 -8.89
CA ILE A 223 -5.02 6.10 -8.73
C ILE A 223 -4.69 6.37 -7.25
N MET A 224 -5.60 6.03 -6.34
CA MET A 224 -5.40 6.20 -4.90
C MET A 224 -4.23 5.35 -4.36
N GLY A 225 -3.95 4.21 -4.99
CA GLY A 225 -2.76 3.38 -4.71
C GLY A 225 -1.42 4.11 -4.88
N MET A 226 -1.41 5.25 -5.59
CA MET A 226 -0.22 6.07 -5.83
C MET A 226 -0.13 7.31 -4.92
N LYS A 227 -1.07 7.54 -4.01
CA LYS A 227 -1.16 8.79 -3.22
C LYS A 227 0.06 9.09 -2.34
N PHE A 228 0.81 8.06 -1.94
CA PHE A 228 2.04 8.22 -1.15
C PHE A 228 3.30 8.31 -2.01
N PHE A 229 3.18 8.42 -3.34
CA PHE A 229 4.33 8.72 -4.19
C PHE A 229 4.94 10.06 -3.78
N ARG A 230 6.26 10.08 -3.58
CA ARG A 230 7.02 11.30 -3.25
C ARG A 230 8.06 11.54 -4.32
N VAL A 231 8.04 12.74 -4.89
CA VAL A 231 9.03 13.19 -5.87
C VAL A 231 10.39 13.28 -5.19
N LYS A 232 11.40 12.64 -5.80
CA LYS A 232 12.79 12.86 -5.42
C LYS A 232 13.26 14.20 -5.99
N MET A 233 13.76 15.07 -5.12
CA MET A 233 14.29 16.38 -5.53
C MET A 233 15.70 16.29 -6.14
N TYR A 234 16.44 15.22 -5.83
CA TYR A 234 17.80 15.00 -6.30
C TYR A 234 18.04 13.48 -6.51
N PRO A 235 18.85 13.10 -7.51
CA PRO A 235 19.43 13.95 -8.55
C PRO A 235 18.38 14.44 -9.56
N VAL A 236 18.76 15.38 -10.44
CA VAL A 236 17.80 16.05 -11.34
C VAL A 236 17.10 15.05 -12.27
N GLU A 237 17.76 13.96 -12.63
CA GLU A 237 17.20 12.90 -13.46
C GLU A 237 16.04 12.17 -12.75
N ASP A 238 16.15 11.94 -11.45
CA ASP A 238 15.07 11.34 -10.64
C ASP A 238 13.89 12.31 -10.51
N PHE A 239 14.17 13.62 -10.40
CA PHE A 239 13.15 14.67 -10.42
C PHE A 239 12.41 14.72 -11.76
N GLU A 240 13.15 14.78 -12.88
CA GLU A 240 12.58 14.80 -14.23
C GLU A 240 11.77 13.55 -14.52
N ALA A 241 12.26 12.36 -14.14
CA ALA A 241 11.54 11.10 -14.31
C ALA A 241 10.22 11.09 -13.51
N SER A 242 10.22 11.67 -12.30
CA SER A 242 9.00 11.84 -11.49
C SER A 242 8.00 12.77 -12.19
N PHE A 243 8.46 13.89 -12.76
CA PHE A 243 7.58 14.81 -13.47
C PHE A 243 7.11 14.29 -14.82
N GLN A 244 7.88 13.43 -15.49
CA GLN A 244 7.40 12.72 -16.68
C GLN A 244 6.22 11.80 -16.35
N PHE A 245 6.29 11.08 -15.21
CA PHE A 245 5.15 10.29 -14.72
C PHE A 245 3.94 11.18 -14.37
N MET A 246 4.17 12.31 -13.71
CA MET A 246 3.10 13.28 -13.42
C MET A 246 2.45 13.81 -14.69
N GLN A 247 3.24 14.09 -15.75
CA GLN A 247 2.73 14.52 -17.05
C GLN A 247 1.87 13.44 -17.73
N GLU A 248 2.21 12.15 -17.62
CA GLU A 248 1.35 11.06 -18.10
C GLU A 248 0.00 11.03 -17.39
N CYS A 249 0.00 11.26 -16.07
CA CYS A 249 -1.23 11.37 -15.29
C CYS A 249 -2.02 12.64 -15.66
N ALA A 250 -1.35 13.77 -15.88
CA ALA A 250 -1.96 15.02 -16.31
C ALA A 250 -2.62 14.90 -17.68
N GLN A 251 -1.95 14.24 -18.62
CA GLN A 251 -2.51 13.94 -19.93
C GLN A 251 -3.81 13.14 -19.79
N TYR A 252 -3.82 12.11 -18.94
CA TYR A 252 -5.05 11.36 -18.68
C TYR A 252 -6.14 12.20 -18.01
N PHE A 253 -5.79 13.10 -17.09
CA PHE A 253 -6.74 14.03 -16.46
C PHE A 253 -7.42 14.96 -17.47
N LEU A 254 -6.69 15.42 -18.49
CA LEU A 254 -7.23 16.24 -19.57
C LEU A 254 -8.14 15.44 -20.51
N GLU A 255 -7.77 14.20 -20.82
CA GLU A 255 -8.51 13.31 -21.73
C GLU A 255 -9.81 12.75 -21.14
N VAL A 256 -9.78 12.36 -19.85
CA VAL A 256 -10.89 11.66 -19.22
C VAL A 256 -12.11 12.57 -19.13
N LYS A 257 -13.32 12.04 -19.33
CA LYS A 257 -14.57 12.81 -19.21
C LYS A 257 -15.29 12.58 -17.89
N ASP A 258 -15.05 11.42 -17.29
CA ASP A 258 -15.63 11.03 -16.01
C ASP A 258 -15.13 11.95 -14.88
N LYS A 259 -16.06 12.49 -14.10
CA LYS A 259 -15.74 13.49 -13.08
C LYS A 259 -15.08 12.88 -11.86
N ASP A 260 -15.44 11.66 -11.49
CA ASP A 260 -14.91 11.01 -10.30
C ASP A 260 -13.46 10.61 -10.54
N ILE A 261 -13.13 10.14 -11.75
CA ILE A 261 -11.73 9.90 -12.16
C ILE A 261 -10.94 11.22 -12.18
N LYS A 262 -11.52 12.32 -12.69
CA LYS A 262 -10.85 13.64 -12.62
C LYS A 262 -10.57 14.07 -11.19
N HIS A 263 -11.53 13.88 -10.28
CA HIS A 263 -11.34 14.23 -8.87
C HIS A 263 -10.28 13.38 -8.20
N ALA A 264 -10.23 12.08 -8.49
CA ALA A 264 -9.16 11.20 -7.99
C ALA A 264 -7.77 11.65 -8.48
N LEU A 265 -7.63 11.98 -9.76
CA LEU A 265 -6.37 12.50 -10.32
C LEU A 265 -5.99 13.86 -9.73
N ALA A 266 -6.95 14.76 -9.54
CA ALA A 266 -6.71 16.04 -8.89
C ALA A 266 -6.22 15.86 -7.45
N GLY A 267 -6.88 15.00 -6.66
CA GLY A 267 -6.45 14.64 -5.31
C GLY A 267 -5.04 14.05 -5.29
N LEU A 268 -4.73 13.14 -6.23
CA LEU A 268 -3.38 12.60 -6.40
C LEU A 268 -2.33 13.70 -6.65
N PHE A 269 -2.63 14.66 -7.53
CA PHE A 269 -1.71 15.79 -7.77
C PHE A 269 -1.48 16.63 -6.52
N VAL A 270 -2.54 16.93 -5.77
CA VAL A 270 -2.43 17.69 -4.51
C VAL A 270 -1.54 16.96 -3.51
N GLU A 271 -1.77 15.66 -3.29
CA GLU A 271 -0.98 14.84 -2.38
C GLU A 271 0.51 14.82 -2.73
N ILE A 272 0.83 14.75 -4.03
CA ILE A 272 2.22 14.69 -4.51
C ILE A 272 2.89 16.09 -4.50
N LEU A 273 2.16 17.14 -4.88
CA LEU A 273 2.73 18.48 -5.08
C LEU A 273 2.87 19.28 -3.79
N ILE A 274 2.05 19.03 -2.75
CA ILE A 274 2.18 19.74 -1.46
C ILE A 274 3.61 19.61 -0.88
N PRO A 275 4.19 18.40 -0.73
CA PRO A 275 5.57 18.26 -0.25
C PRO A 275 6.61 18.90 -1.17
N VAL A 276 6.40 18.87 -2.48
CA VAL A 276 7.30 19.50 -3.45
C VAL A 276 7.32 21.01 -3.26
N ALA A 277 6.14 21.63 -3.16
CA ALA A 277 6.01 23.07 -2.92
C ALA A 277 6.69 23.51 -1.62
N ALA A 278 6.65 22.69 -0.57
CA ALA A 278 7.34 22.97 0.69
C ALA A 278 8.87 22.86 0.59
N ALA A 279 9.39 22.03 -0.31
CA ALA A 279 10.82 21.78 -0.49
C ALA A 279 11.49 22.75 -1.48
N VAL A 280 10.75 23.27 -2.47
CA VAL A 280 11.28 24.18 -3.49
C VAL A 280 11.57 25.55 -2.87
N LYS A 281 12.84 25.78 -2.49
CA LYS A 281 13.25 27.05 -1.85
C LYS A 281 13.97 28.04 -2.77
N ASN A 282 14.66 27.63 -3.84
CA ASN A 282 15.48 28.57 -4.65
C ASN A 282 15.74 28.20 -6.14
N GLU A 283 15.29 27.07 -6.69
CA GLU A 283 15.63 26.65 -8.07
C GLU A 283 14.40 26.27 -8.91
N VAL A 284 13.46 27.21 -9.09
CA VAL A 284 12.18 26.95 -9.81
C VAL A 284 12.30 27.12 -11.33
N ASN A 285 13.50 27.07 -11.90
CA ASN A 285 13.67 27.09 -13.35
C ASN A 285 13.91 25.68 -13.91
N VAL A 286 13.17 24.69 -13.40
CA VAL A 286 13.20 23.33 -13.94
C VAL A 286 12.11 23.22 -15.03
N PRO A 287 12.49 23.06 -16.32
CA PRO A 287 11.54 23.10 -17.42
C PRO A 287 10.38 22.10 -17.30
N CYS A 288 10.63 20.90 -16.77
CA CYS A 288 9.59 19.86 -16.66
C CYS A 288 8.46 20.24 -15.70
N LEU A 289 8.78 20.91 -14.58
CA LEU A 289 7.79 21.43 -13.63
C LEU A 289 6.99 22.58 -14.26
N LYS A 290 7.67 23.52 -14.92
CA LYS A 290 7.01 24.63 -15.62
C LYS A 290 6.02 24.09 -16.66
N ASN A 291 6.47 23.17 -17.51
CA ASN A 291 5.63 22.55 -18.54
C ASN A 291 4.42 21.82 -17.94
N PHE A 292 4.61 21.12 -16.82
CA PHE A 292 3.52 20.45 -16.11
C PHE A 292 2.48 21.44 -15.57
N VAL A 293 2.93 22.55 -14.97
CA VAL A 293 2.03 23.59 -14.45
C VAL A 293 1.27 24.26 -15.60
N GLU A 294 1.96 24.66 -16.68
CA GLU A 294 1.34 25.29 -17.85
C GLU A 294 0.29 24.38 -18.50
N MET A 295 0.56 23.07 -18.57
CA MET A 295 -0.38 22.07 -19.10
C MET A 295 -1.72 22.03 -18.34
N LEU A 296 -1.68 22.17 -17.02
CA LEU A 296 -2.86 22.01 -16.18
C LEU A 296 -3.56 23.32 -15.83
N TYR A 297 -2.83 24.45 -15.82
CA TYR A 297 -3.26 25.72 -15.22
C TYR A 297 -4.66 26.16 -15.66
N GLN A 298 -4.92 26.23 -16.96
CA GLN A 298 -6.21 26.72 -17.46
C GLN A 298 -7.36 25.83 -17.02
N THR A 299 -7.20 24.50 -17.14
CA THR A 299 -8.25 23.53 -16.81
C THR A 299 -8.52 23.51 -15.30
N THR A 300 -7.47 23.52 -14.46
CA THR A 300 -7.63 23.49 -13.01
C THR A 300 -8.20 24.80 -12.47
N PHE A 301 -7.83 25.95 -13.05
CA PHE A 301 -8.39 27.25 -12.72
C PHE A 301 -9.90 27.35 -13.03
N GLU A 302 -10.32 26.85 -14.20
CA GLU A 302 -11.74 26.78 -14.57
C GLU A 302 -12.55 25.83 -13.68
N LEU A 303 -11.93 24.74 -13.19
CA LEU A 303 -12.58 23.80 -12.29
C LEU A 303 -12.68 24.36 -10.87
N SER A 304 -11.62 24.99 -10.34
CA SER A 304 -11.60 25.55 -8.99
C SER A 304 -12.58 26.71 -8.80
N SER A 305 -12.80 27.50 -9.86
CA SER A 305 -13.80 28.59 -9.86
C SER A 305 -15.25 28.12 -9.81
N ARG A 306 -15.52 26.82 -10.01
CA ARG A 306 -16.88 26.23 -9.92
C ARG A 306 -17.10 25.67 -8.51
N LYS A 307 -18.07 26.21 -7.76
CA LYS A 307 -18.44 25.79 -6.38
C LYS A 307 -18.65 24.29 -6.16
N LYS A 308 -18.97 23.51 -7.21
CA LYS A 308 -19.14 22.04 -7.13
C LYS A 308 -17.82 21.27 -7.11
N HIS A 309 -16.70 21.92 -7.40
CA HIS A 309 -15.38 21.29 -7.54
C HIS A 309 -14.32 21.92 -6.62
N SER A 310 -14.61 23.07 -6.01
CA SER A 310 -13.70 23.82 -5.13
C SER A 310 -13.25 23.11 -3.85
N LEU A 311 -13.86 21.98 -3.48
CA LEU A 311 -13.44 21.20 -2.30
C LEU A 311 -12.35 20.17 -2.62
N VAL A 312 -12.09 19.94 -3.92
CA VAL A 312 -11.12 18.95 -4.42
C VAL A 312 -9.82 19.61 -4.91
N PHE A 313 -9.86 20.92 -5.17
CA PHE A 313 -8.75 21.74 -5.69
C PHE A 313 -8.38 22.84 -4.70
#